data_AF-X1E998-F1
#
_entry.id   AF-X1E998-F1
#
_cell.length_a   1.000
_cell.length_b   1.000
_cell.length_c   1.000
_cell.angle_alpha   90.00
_cell.angle_beta   90.00
_cell.angle_gamma   90.00
#
_symmetry.space_group_name_H-M   'P 1'
#
loop_
_entity.id
_entity.type
_entity.pdbx_description
1 polymer ?
#
loop_
_entity_poly.entity_id
_entity_poly.type
_entity_poly.pdbx_seq_one_letter_code
_entity_poly.pdbx_strand_id
1 'polypeptide(L)'
;GSWKGLVRNWTGSYIGNFMGGIFVAYFLGIGTGLLLKDPWMSYIAEIAQAKCKLSFTQALLRGVGCNWLVCLAIWLALGSDNIIGKIFAIQFPIMAFVTLGFEHSVANMFFIPAGMFITNEISWRMFLLNNLLPVTLGNIVGGVFFVGMLYYYIYGKESRGRRWSIALVGVGKRGTTLSNNLVFEENGFHIIGFDVNPNKIGKRVAGVKVYHPYQMPKIISEQKIQIGMIAASAEAAQESADLLVISGIKGILNFSSTRVVVPSYVKLKNPDFTSQLEVMPQSDS
;
A
#
# COMPACT_ATOMS: atom_id res chain seq x y z
N GLY A 1 5.82 4.39 -11.16
CA GLY A 1 5.24 5.46 -10.34
C GLY A 1 5.40 6.78 -11.06
N SER A 2 4.31 7.33 -11.59
CA SER A 2 4.34 8.58 -12.35
C SER A 2 4.09 9.75 -11.40
N TRP A 3 4.97 10.77 -11.42
CA TRP A 3 4.78 12.04 -10.70
C TRP A 3 3.39 12.65 -10.96
N LYS A 4 2.83 12.44 -12.17
CA LYS A 4 1.47 12.87 -12.51
C LYS A 4 0.40 12.20 -11.64
N GLY A 5 0.58 10.92 -11.32
CA GLY A 5 -0.34 10.17 -10.44
C GLY A 5 -0.31 10.68 -9.01
N LEU A 6 0.89 11.01 -8.50
CA LEU A 6 1.05 11.60 -7.17
C LEU A 6 0.33 12.95 -7.08
N VAL A 7 0.60 13.86 -8.02
CA VAL A 7 -0.02 15.19 -8.06
C VAL A 7 -1.55 15.07 -8.17
N ARG A 8 -2.05 14.23 -9.08
CA ARG A 8 -3.50 14.00 -9.24
C ARG A 8 -4.16 13.56 -7.94
N ASN A 9 -3.58 12.58 -7.25
CA ASN A 9 -4.16 12.03 -6.04
C ASN A 9 -4.09 13.03 -4.88
N TRP A 10 -2.96 13.71 -4.72
CA TRP A 10 -2.77 14.70 -3.65
C TRP A 10 -3.70 15.89 -3.86
N THR A 11 -3.73 16.47 -5.06
CA THR A 11 -4.59 17.61 -5.37
C THR A 11 -6.07 17.24 -5.25
N GLY A 12 -6.49 16.10 -5.81
CA GLY A 12 -7.89 15.65 -5.73
C GLY A 12 -8.34 15.40 -4.28
N SER A 13 -7.52 14.71 -3.50
CA SER A 13 -7.81 14.48 -2.07
C SER A 13 -7.86 15.78 -1.28
N TYR A 14 -6.90 16.67 -1.49
CA TYR A 14 -6.81 17.93 -0.74
C TYR A 14 -7.99 18.86 -1.03
N ILE A 15 -8.38 19.00 -2.31
CA ILE A 15 -9.56 19.79 -2.71
C ILE A 15 -10.84 19.15 -2.18
N GLY A 16 -11.00 17.83 -2.28
CA GLY A 16 -12.15 17.12 -1.73
C GLY A 16 -12.30 17.32 -0.22
N ASN A 17 -11.20 17.22 0.52
CA ASN A 17 -11.18 17.50 1.96
C ASN A 17 -11.53 18.95 2.28
N PHE A 18 -11.03 19.91 1.50
CA PHE A 18 -11.31 21.33 1.70
C PHE A 18 -12.80 21.64 1.49
N MET A 19 -13.36 21.18 0.37
CA MET A 19 -14.80 21.35 0.08
C MET A 19 -15.66 20.63 1.12
N GLY A 20 -15.28 19.41 1.51
CA GLY A 20 -15.99 18.64 2.54
C GLY A 20 -15.97 19.33 3.91
N GLY A 21 -14.82 19.87 4.33
CA GLY A 21 -14.68 20.61 5.58
C GLY A 21 -15.58 21.85 5.64
N ILE A 22 -15.60 22.65 4.57
CA ILE A 22 -16.49 23.81 4.45
C ILE A 22 -17.96 23.38 4.41
N PHE A 23 -18.28 22.32 3.66
CA PHE A 23 -19.65 21.78 3.58
C PHE A 23 -20.18 21.40 4.97
N VAL A 24 -19.40 20.64 5.74
CA VAL A 24 -19.79 20.23 7.10
C VAL A 24 -19.90 21.45 8.02
N ALA A 25 -18.93 22.37 7.97
CA ALA A 25 -18.95 23.60 8.76
C ALA A 25 -20.22 24.43 8.52
N TYR A 26 -20.61 24.60 7.26
CA TYR A 26 -21.78 25.39 6.91
C TYR A 26 -23.09 24.62 7.11
N PHE A 27 -23.31 23.51 6.40
CA PHE A 27 -24.62 22.85 6.39
C PHE A 27 -24.93 22.15 7.71
N LEU A 28 -23.95 21.42 8.27
CA LEU A 28 -24.16 20.67 9.52
C LEU A 28 -23.87 21.53 10.76
N GLY A 29 -22.95 22.49 10.69
CA GLY A 29 -22.63 23.39 11.79
C GLY A 29 -23.59 24.58 11.92
N ILE A 30 -23.69 25.41 10.89
CA ILE A 30 -24.50 26.63 10.89
C ILE A 30 -25.95 26.36 10.52
N GLY A 31 -26.18 25.58 9.46
CA GLY A 31 -27.52 25.31 8.91
C GLY A 31 -28.46 24.59 9.88
N THR A 32 -27.91 23.77 10.78
CA THR A 32 -28.68 23.11 11.85
C THR A 32 -28.81 23.97 13.11
N GLY A 33 -28.09 25.09 13.20
CA GLY A 33 -27.97 25.91 14.40
C GLY A 33 -27.06 25.33 15.49
N LEU A 34 -26.35 24.22 15.23
CA LEU A 34 -25.50 23.54 16.22
C LEU A 34 -24.39 24.46 16.77
N LEU A 35 -23.72 25.21 15.89
CA LEU A 35 -22.63 26.11 16.27
C LEU A 35 -23.10 27.54 16.62
N LEU A 36 -24.41 27.80 16.58
CA LEU A 36 -25.01 29.12 16.85
C LEU A 36 -25.47 29.27 18.31
N LYS A 37 -25.00 28.41 19.23
CA LYS A 37 -25.31 28.49 20.66
C LYS A 37 -24.07 28.21 21.50
N ASP A 38 -23.98 28.87 22.64
CA ASP A 38 -22.96 28.55 23.64
C ASP A 38 -23.19 27.18 24.27
N PRO A 39 -22.12 26.45 24.64
CA PRO A 39 -20.72 26.88 24.63
C PRO A 39 -20.00 26.74 23.27
N TRP A 40 -20.66 26.15 22.25
CA TRP A 40 -20.01 25.79 20.99
C TRP A 40 -19.64 26.99 20.13
N MET A 41 -20.47 28.04 20.13
CA MET A 41 -20.24 29.29 19.39
C MET A 41 -18.94 29.96 19.82
N SER A 42 -18.78 30.22 21.12
CA SER A 42 -17.56 30.85 21.65
C SER A 42 -16.34 29.95 21.47
N TYR A 43 -16.49 28.64 21.75
CA TYR A 43 -15.40 27.67 21.61
C TYR A 43 -14.81 27.58 20.20
N ILE A 44 -15.67 27.49 19.17
CA ILE A 44 -15.19 27.38 17.79
C ILE A 44 -14.56 28.68 17.28
N ALA A 45 -15.07 29.84 17.70
CA ALA A 45 -14.49 31.14 17.40
C ALA A 45 -13.08 31.28 18.01
N GLU A 46 -12.92 30.93 19.29
CA GLU A 46 -11.64 30.96 19.99
C GLU A 46 -10.59 30.02 19.34
N ILE A 47 -10.99 28.79 18.99
CA ILE A 47 -10.10 27.85 18.28
C ILE A 47 -9.62 28.44 16.95
N ALA A 48 -10.55 28.94 16.14
CA ALA A 48 -10.23 29.46 14.82
C ALA A 48 -9.28 30.66 14.92
N GLN A 49 -9.49 31.55 15.89
CA GLN A 49 -8.60 32.68 16.15
C GLN A 49 -7.23 32.24 16.64
N ALA A 50 -7.17 31.34 17.61
CA ALA A 50 -5.91 30.83 18.16
C ALA A 50 -5.03 30.20 17.07
N LYS A 51 -5.64 29.43 16.17
CA LYS A 51 -4.98 28.80 15.02
C LYS A 51 -4.42 29.82 14.01
N CYS A 52 -5.15 30.90 13.76
CA CYS A 52 -4.75 31.96 12.82
C CYS A 52 -3.73 32.95 13.41
N LYS A 53 -3.62 33.03 14.75
CA LYS A 53 -2.66 33.87 15.48
C LYS A 53 -1.26 33.25 15.61
N LEU A 54 -1.09 31.96 15.27
CA LEU A 54 0.22 31.30 15.28
C LEU A 54 1.20 31.98 14.31
N SER A 55 2.47 32.06 14.71
CA SER A 55 3.52 32.42 13.75
C SER A 55 3.74 31.31 12.73
N PHE A 56 4.27 31.66 11.55
CA PHE A 56 4.53 30.69 10.47
C PHE A 56 5.34 29.49 10.97
N THR A 57 6.42 29.75 11.73
CA THR A 57 7.29 28.69 12.28
C THR A 57 6.56 27.83 13.31
N GLN A 58 5.71 28.42 14.17
CA GLN A 58 4.93 27.65 15.13
C GLN A 58 3.92 26.74 14.43
N ALA A 59 3.18 27.26 13.44
CA ALA A 59 2.22 26.50 12.66
C ALA A 59 2.90 25.37 11.87
N LEU A 60 4.07 25.66 11.26
CA LEU A 60 4.88 24.67 10.54
C LEU A 60 5.32 23.52 11.46
N LEU A 61 5.96 23.83 12.59
CA LEU A 61 6.49 22.81 13.51
C LEU A 61 5.37 21.98 14.16
N ARG A 62 4.25 22.61 14.52
CA ARG A 62 3.04 21.90 14.98
C ARG A 62 2.47 21.00 13.88
N GLY A 63 2.56 21.42 12.62
CA GLY A 63 2.20 20.59 11.46
C GLY A 63 3.09 19.36 11.30
N VAL A 64 4.41 19.51 11.51
CA VAL A 64 5.36 18.39 11.48
C VAL A 64 5.02 17.36 12.56
N GLY A 65 4.86 17.82 13.81
CA GLY A 65 4.51 16.96 14.94
C GLY A 65 3.16 16.25 14.76
N CYS A 66 2.16 16.94 14.22
CA CYS A 66 0.87 16.35 13.89
C CYS A 66 1.02 15.17 12.94
N ASN A 67 1.63 15.40 11.77
CA ASN A 67 1.62 14.38 10.74
C ASN A 67 2.64 13.26 10.99
N TRP A 68 3.63 13.48 11.86
CA TRP A 68 4.38 12.37 12.47
C TRP A 68 3.41 11.40 13.14
N LEU A 69 2.57 11.89 14.06
CA LEU A 69 1.66 11.04 14.84
C LEU A 69 0.53 10.44 13.98
N VAL A 70 0.01 11.18 13.00
CA VAL A 70 -0.97 10.64 12.02
C VAL A 70 -0.35 9.47 11.24
N CYS A 71 0.86 9.65 10.73
CA CYS A 71 1.57 8.60 10.02
C CYS A 71 1.90 7.40 10.90
N LEU A 72 2.29 7.63 12.16
CA LEU A 72 2.50 6.57 13.15
C LEU A 72 1.20 5.78 13.39
N ALA A 73 0.06 6.46 13.52
CA ALA A 73 -1.25 5.81 13.68
C ALA A 73 -1.58 4.88 12.51
N ILE A 74 -1.37 5.34 11.27
CA ILE A 74 -1.56 4.50 10.08
C ILE A 74 -0.58 3.32 10.07
N TRP A 75 0.68 3.53 10.43
CA TRP A 75 1.67 2.46 10.48
C TRP A 75 1.33 1.38 11.51
N LEU A 76 0.94 1.77 12.72
CA LEU A 76 0.48 0.86 13.76
C LEU A 76 -0.78 0.09 13.35
N ALA A 77 -1.73 0.77 12.68
CA ALA A 77 -2.96 0.14 12.19
C ALA A 77 -2.68 -0.86 11.05
N LEU A 78 -1.75 -0.55 10.15
CA LEU A 78 -1.32 -1.48 9.09
C LEU A 78 -0.54 -2.68 9.65
N GLY A 79 0.12 -2.54 10.79
CA GLY A 79 0.80 -3.62 11.51
C GLY A 79 -0.12 -4.54 12.31
N SER A 80 -1.43 -4.29 12.35
CA SER A 80 -2.40 -5.08 13.11
C SER A 80 -3.32 -5.90 12.21
N ASP A 81 -3.50 -7.18 12.53
CA ASP A 81 -4.38 -8.10 11.79
C ASP A 81 -5.84 -8.09 12.26
N ASN A 82 -6.16 -7.36 13.34
CA ASN A 82 -7.51 -7.32 13.91
C ASN A 82 -8.06 -5.90 14.06
N ILE A 83 -9.39 -5.77 14.05
CA ILE A 83 -10.07 -4.47 14.04
C ILE A 83 -9.83 -3.70 15.33
N ILE A 84 -9.86 -4.36 16.49
CA ILE A 84 -9.68 -3.72 17.80
C ILE A 84 -8.28 -3.08 17.87
N GLY A 85 -7.25 -3.80 17.44
CA GLY A 85 -5.89 -3.30 17.36
C GLY A 85 -5.77 -2.09 16.44
N LYS A 86 -6.46 -2.09 15.29
CA LYS A 86 -6.52 -0.93 14.38
C LYS A 86 -7.17 0.29 15.03
N ILE A 87 -8.25 0.10 15.79
CA ILE A 87 -8.92 1.19 16.51
C ILE A 87 -7.97 1.82 17.52
N PHE A 88 -7.35 1.02 18.40
CA PHE A 88 -6.44 1.53 19.42
C PHE A 88 -5.16 2.15 18.82
N ALA A 89 -4.64 1.56 17.74
CA ALA A 89 -3.50 2.09 16.99
C ALA A 89 -3.75 3.50 16.45
N ILE A 90 -5.00 3.82 16.07
CA ILE A 90 -5.40 5.14 15.58
C ILE A 90 -5.73 6.07 16.75
N GLN A 91 -6.45 5.58 17.77
CA GLN A 91 -6.98 6.38 18.88
C GLN A 91 -5.87 7.14 19.63
N PHE A 92 -4.82 6.45 20.09
CA PHE A 92 -3.83 7.08 20.96
C PHE A 92 -2.98 8.15 20.26
N PRO A 93 -2.45 7.92 19.03
CA PRO A 93 -1.70 8.97 18.34
C PRO A 93 -2.55 10.18 17.95
N ILE A 94 -3.81 9.96 17.54
CA ILE A 94 -4.74 11.07 17.24
C ILE A 94 -5.02 11.88 18.51
N MET A 95 -5.35 11.21 19.62
CA MET A 95 -5.56 11.86 20.90
C MET A 95 -4.31 12.67 21.32
N ALA A 96 -3.12 12.09 21.19
CA ALA A 96 -1.87 12.75 21.57
C ALA A 96 -1.62 14.04 20.76
N PHE A 97 -1.78 14.03 19.43
CA PHE A 97 -1.53 15.27 18.68
C PHE A 97 -2.59 16.34 18.96
N VAL A 98 -3.83 15.94 19.20
CA VAL A 98 -4.92 16.87 19.57
C VAL A 98 -4.66 17.48 20.94
N THR A 99 -4.29 16.68 21.95
CA THR A 99 -4.03 17.18 23.31
C THR A 99 -2.77 18.03 23.39
N LEU A 100 -1.75 17.72 22.59
CA LEU A 100 -0.53 18.54 22.46
C LEU A 100 -0.75 19.85 21.68
N GLY A 101 -1.93 20.05 21.07
CA GLY A 101 -2.24 21.24 20.28
C GLY A 101 -1.45 21.32 18.97
N PHE A 102 -1.14 20.19 18.36
CA PHE A 102 -0.54 20.11 17.03
C PHE A 102 -1.58 20.40 15.94
N GLU A 103 -1.08 20.79 14.76
CA GLU A 103 -1.93 21.35 13.70
C GLU A 103 -2.10 20.35 12.55
N HIS A 104 -3.35 20.00 12.23
CA HIS A 104 -3.69 19.13 11.11
C HIS A 104 -4.38 19.93 10.01
N SER A 105 -3.79 19.99 8.82
CA SER A 105 -4.29 20.80 7.71
C SER A 105 -5.75 20.50 7.41
N VAL A 106 -6.12 19.23 7.25
CA VAL A 106 -7.50 18.81 6.94
C VAL A 106 -8.48 19.12 8.08
N ALA A 107 -8.07 19.00 9.35
CA ALA A 107 -8.95 19.38 10.46
C ALA A 107 -9.19 20.89 10.46
N ASN A 108 -8.15 21.68 10.15
CA ASN A 108 -8.25 23.13 10.07
C ASN A 108 -9.14 23.61 8.91
N MET A 109 -9.33 22.80 7.86
CA MET A 109 -10.32 23.05 6.79
C MET A 109 -11.78 23.01 7.27
N PHE A 110 -12.03 22.44 8.46
CA PHE A 110 -13.31 22.51 9.15
C PHE A 110 -13.29 23.61 10.23
N PHE A 111 -12.36 23.50 11.19
CA PHE A 111 -12.38 24.34 12.40
C PHE A 111 -12.29 25.84 12.09
N ILE A 112 -11.47 26.24 11.12
CA ILE A 112 -11.27 27.66 10.82
C ILE A 112 -12.47 28.23 10.03
N PRO A 113 -12.94 27.62 8.93
CA PRO A 113 -14.17 28.07 8.27
C PRO A 113 -15.39 28.08 9.19
N ALA A 114 -15.54 27.09 10.08
CA ALA A 114 -16.61 27.08 11.08
C ALA A 114 -16.58 28.32 11.99
N GLY A 115 -15.39 28.71 12.47
CA GLY A 115 -15.22 29.96 13.22
C GLY A 115 -15.44 31.21 12.36
N MET A 116 -15.02 31.22 11.10
CA MET A 116 -15.23 32.35 10.17
C MET A 116 -16.72 32.63 9.90
N PHE A 117 -17.59 31.61 9.97
CA PHE A 117 -19.03 31.82 9.83
C PHE A 117 -19.68 32.44 11.08
N ILE A 118 -18.96 32.48 12.20
CA ILE A 118 -19.45 32.99 13.49
C ILE A 118 -18.81 34.33 13.85
N THR A 119 -17.51 34.51 13.55
CA THR A 119 -16.77 35.74 13.82
C THR A 119 -16.24 36.38 12.54
N ASN A 120 -16.28 37.71 12.50
CA ASN A 120 -15.71 38.52 11.41
C ASN A 120 -14.21 38.83 11.61
N GLU A 121 -13.58 38.32 12.66
CA GLU A 121 -12.17 38.60 12.98
C GLU A 121 -11.17 37.84 12.11
N ILE A 122 -11.62 36.80 11.39
CA ILE A 122 -10.75 35.91 10.62
C ILE A 122 -11.04 36.09 9.13
N SER A 123 -10.04 36.54 8.38
CA SER A 123 -10.14 36.65 6.93
C SER A 123 -9.65 35.38 6.22
N TRP A 124 -10.14 35.14 5.00
CA TRP A 124 -9.63 34.06 4.14
C TRP A 124 -8.12 34.13 3.92
N ARG A 125 -7.57 35.35 3.77
CA ARG A 125 -6.13 35.55 3.65
C ARG A 125 -5.39 35.08 4.90
N MET A 126 -5.90 35.41 6.08
CA MET A 126 -5.31 34.99 7.35
C MET A 126 -5.36 33.47 7.51
N PHE A 127 -6.49 32.84 7.20
CA PHE A 127 -6.61 31.39 7.20
C PHE A 127 -5.61 30.72 6.25
N LEU A 128 -5.62 31.12 4.97
CA LEU A 128 -4.83 30.46 3.93
C LEU A 128 -3.32 30.64 4.13
N LEU A 129 -2.86 31.84 4.49
CA LEU A 129 -1.43 32.15 4.57
C LEU A 129 -0.83 31.91 5.96
N ASN A 130 -1.54 32.25 7.04
CA ASN A 130 -0.98 32.15 8.39
C ASN A 130 -1.16 30.75 8.98
N ASN A 131 -2.16 29.99 8.53
CA ASN A 131 -2.43 28.65 9.06
C ASN A 131 -2.31 27.56 7.98
N LEU A 132 -3.19 27.55 6.97
CA LEU A 132 -3.33 26.39 6.09
C LEU A 132 -2.03 26.07 5.32
N LEU A 133 -1.36 27.09 4.78
CA LEU A 133 -0.08 26.94 4.07
C LEU A 133 1.03 26.36 4.98
N PRO A 134 1.43 26.99 6.10
CA PRO A 134 2.49 26.46 6.95
C PRO A 134 2.14 25.09 7.55
N VAL A 135 0.90 24.86 7.96
CA VAL A 135 0.47 23.57 8.50
C VAL A 135 0.55 22.46 7.44
N THR A 136 0.15 22.75 6.20
CA THR A 136 0.24 21.78 5.10
C THR A 136 1.69 21.42 4.78
N LEU A 137 2.58 22.42 4.71
CA LEU A 137 4.01 22.18 4.54
C LEU A 137 4.57 21.34 5.69
N GLY A 138 4.18 21.64 6.93
CA GLY A 138 4.57 20.88 8.11
C GLY A 138 4.09 19.44 8.03
N ASN A 139 2.82 19.23 7.65
CA ASN A 139 2.27 17.89 7.50
C ASN A 139 3.01 17.09 6.42
N ILE A 140 3.32 17.69 5.27
CA ILE A 140 4.12 17.04 4.21
C ILE A 140 5.48 16.61 4.76
N VAL A 141 6.20 17.51 5.45
CA VAL A 141 7.51 17.21 6.05
C VAL A 141 7.41 16.08 7.07
N GLY A 142 6.45 16.14 8.00
CA GLY A 142 6.26 15.08 9.01
C GLY A 142 5.96 13.72 8.41
N GLY A 143 5.14 13.66 7.35
CA GLY A 143 4.78 12.41 6.69
C GLY A 143 5.92 11.81 5.87
N VAL A 144 6.66 12.65 5.13
CA VAL A 144 7.81 12.20 4.32
C VAL A 144 8.95 11.73 5.21
N PHE A 145 9.25 12.45 6.30
CA PHE A 145 10.37 12.12 7.17
C PHE A 145 10.12 10.84 7.99
N PHE A 146 8.89 10.60 8.44
CA PHE A 146 8.59 9.38 9.20
C PHE A 146 8.35 8.18 8.28
N VAL A 147 7.30 8.20 7.46
CA VAL A 147 6.92 7.03 6.64
C VAL A 147 7.85 6.90 5.43
N GLY A 148 8.06 7.99 4.71
CA GLY A 148 8.84 7.97 3.47
C GLY A 148 10.28 7.51 3.70
N MET A 149 10.97 8.10 4.68
CA MET A 149 12.35 7.76 4.99
C MET A 149 12.50 6.37 5.63
N LEU A 150 11.62 6.00 6.57
CA LEU A 150 11.68 4.68 7.23
C LEU A 150 11.41 3.55 6.22
N TYR A 151 10.37 3.68 5.38
CA TYR A 151 10.10 2.69 4.33
C TYR A 151 11.23 2.61 3.31
N TYR A 152 11.81 3.76 2.91
CA TYR A 152 12.96 3.75 2.01
C TYR A 152 14.18 3.06 2.65
N TYR A 153 14.43 3.29 3.94
CA TYR A 153 15.53 2.66 4.66
C TYR A 153 15.36 1.15 4.78
N ILE A 154 14.15 0.67 5.10
CA ILE A 154 13.86 -0.76 5.27
C ILE A 154 13.78 -1.48 3.91
N TYR A 155 13.03 -0.94 2.95
CA TYR A 155 12.67 -1.65 1.71
C TYR A 155 13.30 -1.08 0.43
N GLY A 156 13.91 0.10 0.48
CA GLY A 156 14.47 0.78 -0.69
C GLY A 156 15.68 0.08 -1.31
N LYS A 157 16.38 -0.77 -0.53
CA LYS A 157 17.46 -1.63 -1.04
C LYS A 157 16.96 -2.95 -1.63
N GLU A 158 15.78 -3.42 -1.23
CA GLU A 158 15.34 -4.79 -1.52
C GLU A 158 14.63 -4.92 -2.88
N SER A 159 14.11 -3.79 -3.39
CA SER A 159 13.30 -3.69 -4.60
C SER A 159 14.10 -3.40 -5.88
N ARG A 160 15.40 -3.09 -5.80
CA ARG A 160 16.27 -2.91 -6.97
C ARG A 160 17.14 -4.14 -7.20
N GLY A 161 16.72 -5.01 -8.11
CA GLY A 161 17.61 -6.00 -8.75
C GLY A 161 17.53 -7.44 -8.27
N ARG A 162 16.56 -7.85 -7.44
CA ARG A 162 16.34 -9.27 -7.18
C ARG A 162 15.73 -9.93 -8.41
N ARG A 163 16.57 -10.71 -9.13
CA ARG A 163 16.09 -11.70 -10.09
C ARG A 163 15.55 -12.90 -9.33
N TRP A 164 14.25 -13.10 -9.36
CA TRP A 164 13.61 -14.26 -8.74
C TRP A 164 13.63 -15.42 -9.73
N SER A 165 14.42 -16.45 -9.43
CA SER A 165 14.40 -17.69 -10.21
C SER A 165 13.22 -18.57 -9.78
N ILE A 166 12.39 -19.02 -10.72
CA ILE A 166 11.23 -19.88 -10.46
C ILE A 166 11.34 -21.17 -11.30
N ALA A 167 11.15 -22.31 -10.66
CA ALA A 167 11.01 -23.60 -11.33
C ALA A 167 9.54 -23.84 -11.70
N LEU A 168 9.20 -23.81 -12.99
CA LEU A 168 7.86 -24.08 -13.51
C LEU A 168 7.74 -25.54 -13.96
N VAL A 169 6.86 -26.31 -13.34
CA VAL A 169 6.60 -27.71 -13.68
C VAL A 169 5.29 -27.83 -14.45
N GLY A 170 5.33 -28.43 -15.64
CA GLY A 170 4.17 -28.56 -16.52
C GLY A 170 4.02 -27.40 -17.50
N VAL A 171 4.96 -27.26 -18.44
CA VAL A 171 4.93 -26.24 -19.51
C VAL A 171 3.98 -26.68 -20.65
N GLY A 172 2.74 -27.04 -20.32
CA GLY A 172 1.66 -27.39 -21.26
C GLY A 172 0.73 -26.21 -21.57
N LYS A 173 -0.41 -26.41 -22.25
CA LYS A 173 -1.34 -25.32 -22.65
C LYS A 173 -1.66 -24.32 -21.50
N ARG A 174 -1.83 -24.81 -20.27
CA ARG A 174 -2.04 -23.98 -19.06
C ARG A 174 -0.77 -23.27 -18.60
N GLY A 175 0.36 -23.97 -18.51
CA GLY A 175 1.67 -23.39 -18.18
C GLY A 175 2.20 -22.39 -19.22
N THR A 176 1.87 -22.57 -20.50
CA THR A 176 2.23 -21.66 -21.60
C THR A 176 1.39 -20.39 -21.60
N THR A 177 0.11 -20.47 -21.23
CA THR A 177 -0.76 -19.29 -21.04
C THR A 177 -0.31 -18.49 -19.81
N LEU A 178 0.08 -19.20 -18.75
CA LEU A 178 0.74 -18.58 -17.60
C LEU A 178 2.04 -17.89 -18.05
N SER A 179 2.97 -18.57 -18.71
CA SER A 179 4.23 -17.96 -19.13
C SER A 179 4.09 -16.80 -20.14
N ASN A 180 3.08 -16.82 -21.01
CA ASN A 180 2.84 -15.75 -22.00
C ASN A 180 2.19 -14.50 -21.39
N ASN A 181 1.30 -14.64 -20.40
CA ASN A 181 0.76 -13.48 -19.67
C ASN A 181 1.74 -12.97 -18.60
N LEU A 182 2.72 -13.81 -18.25
CA LEU A 182 3.78 -13.55 -17.28
C LEU A 182 5.08 -13.20 -18.01
N VAL A 183 5.04 -12.26 -18.98
CA VAL A 183 6.24 -11.61 -19.53
C VAL A 183 6.94 -10.89 -18.38
N PHE A 184 7.81 -11.61 -17.69
CA PHE A 184 8.44 -11.19 -16.45
C PHE A 184 9.94 -10.87 -16.59
N GLU A 185 10.54 -10.98 -17.78
CA GLU A 185 11.93 -10.53 -17.94
C GLU A 185 12.05 -9.02 -17.67
N GLU A 186 11.03 -8.22 -17.99
CA GLU A 186 10.97 -6.79 -17.64
C GLU A 186 10.77 -6.54 -16.14
N ASN A 187 10.21 -7.51 -15.41
CA ASN A 187 9.84 -7.40 -13.99
C ASN A 187 10.76 -8.19 -13.05
N GLY A 188 11.85 -8.77 -13.56
CA GLY A 188 12.87 -9.43 -12.76
C GLY A 188 12.56 -10.87 -12.32
N PHE A 189 11.75 -11.65 -13.06
CA PHE A 189 11.65 -13.10 -12.81
C PHE A 189 12.33 -13.90 -13.93
N HIS A 190 13.11 -14.90 -13.54
CA HIS A 190 13.79 -15.84 -14.43
C HIS A 190 13.15 -17.22 -14.29
N ILE A 191 12.41 -17.67 -15.31
CA ILE A 191 11.65 -18.92 -15.24
C ILE A 191 12.42 -20.05 -15.92
N ILE A 192 12.48 -21.20 -15.26
CA ILE A 192 13.00 -22.45 -15.81
C ILE A 192 11.89 -23.46 -15.87
N GLY A 193 11.66 -24.01 -17.06
CA GLY A 193 10.60 -24.98 -17.30
C GLY A 193 11.07 -26.42 -17.06
N PHE A 194 10.17 -27.26 -16.56
CA PHE A 194 10.33 -28.69 -16.45
C PHE A 194 9.10 -29.40 -17.02
N ASP A 195 9.30 -30.34 -17.93
CA ASP A 195 8.21 -31.08 -18.59
C ASP A 195 8.71 -32.47 -19.02
N VAL A 196 7.86 -33.48 -18.92
CA VAL A 196 8.17 -34.87 -19.32
C VAL A 196 8.09 -35.06 -20.84
N ASN A 197 7.47 -34.14 -21.58
CA ASN A 197 7.27 -34.27 -23.02
C ASN A 197 8.60 -34.14 -23.79
N PRO A 198 9.06 -35.20 -24.49
CA PRO A 198 10.33 -35.19 -25.24
C PRO A 198 10.39 -34.09 -26.31
N ASN A 199 9.24 -33.70 -26.87
CA ASN A 199 9.19 -32.68 -27.91
C ASN A 199 9.50 -31.27 -27.39
N LYS A 200 9.44 -31.04 -26.07
CA LYS A 200 9.70 -29.75 -25.41
C LYS A 200 11.06 -29.68 -24.74
N ILE A 201 11.58 -30.81 -24.26
CA ILE A 201 12.86 -30.87 -23.54
C ILE A 201 13.99 -30.34 -24.44
N GLY A 202 14.81 -29.45 -23.89
CA GLY A 202 15.91 -28.79 -24.59
C GLY A 202 15.50 -27.62 -25.48
N LYS A 203 14.20 -27.38 -25.70
CA LYS A 203 13.68 -26.26 -26.48
C LYS A 203 13.25 -25.11 -25.58
N ARG A 204 13.02 -23.94 -26.20
CA ARG A 204 12.32 -22.82 -25.57
C ARG A 204 10.84 -22.87 -25.95
N VAL A 205 9.97 -22.97 -24.97
CA VAL A 205 8.51 -22.91 -25.14
C VAL A 205 8.05 -21.60 -24.49
N ALA A 206 7.45 -20.69 -25.26
CA ALA A 206 7.06 -19.36 -24.76
C ALA A 206 8.20 -18.61 -24.05
N GLY A 207 9.40 -18.63 -24.63
CA GLY A 207 10.60 -17.99 -24.05
C GLY A 207 11.28 -18.77 -22.91
N VAL A 208 10.59 -19.72 -22.26
CA VAL A 208 11.10 -20.51 -21.14
C VAL A 208 11.91 -21.72 -21.63
N LYS A 209 13.14 -21.88 -21.14
CA LYS A 209 13.96 -23.07 -21.44
C LYS A 209 13.47 -24.27 -20.63
N VAL A 210 13.18 -25.38 -21.31
CA VAL A 210 12.56 -26.57 -20.71
C VAL A 210 13.56 -27.69 -20.51
N TYR A 211 13.57 -28.29 -19.32
CA TYR A 211 14.42 -29.41 -18.92
C TYR A 211 13.58 -30.62 -18.51
N HIS A 212 14.20 -31.79 -18.43
CA HIS A 212 13.55 -32.97 -17.89
C HIS A 212 13.40 -32.86 -16.37
N PRO A 213 12.28 -33.28 -15.74
CA PRO A 213 12.08 -33.21 -14.29
C PRO A 213 13.18 -33.84 -13.43
N TYR A 214 13.77 -34.96 -13.85
CA TYR A 214 14.94 -35.54 -13.15
C TYR A 214 16.18 -34.64 -13.09
N GLN A 215 16.25 -33.57 -13.89
CA GLN A 215 17.32 -32.58 -13.79
C GLN A 215 17.02 -31.49 -12.75
N MET A 216 15.82 -31.49 -12.13
CA MET A 216 15.41 -30.52 -11.11
C MET A 216 16.42 -30.37 -9.98
N PRO A 217 16.91 -31.44 -9.31
CA PRO A 217 17.82 -31.27 -8.17
C PRO A 217 19.10 -30.53 -8.55
N LYS A 218 19.65 -30.84 -9.72
CA LYS A 218 20.86 -30.19 -10.24
C LYS A 218 20.60 -28.72 -10.56
N ILE A 219 19.56 -28.44 -11.35
CA ILE A 219 19.28 -27.08 -11.85
C ILE A 219 18.79 -26.15 -10.74
N ILE A 220 17.95 -26.65 -9.83
CA ILE A 220 17.45 -25.88 -8.67
C ILE A 220 18.60 -25.49 -7.75
N SER A 221 19.54 -26.41 -7.51
CA SER A 221 20.74 -26.15 -6.72
C SER A 221 21.68 -25.15 -7.42
N GLU A 222 22.04 -25.40 -8.69
CA GLU A 222 22.95 -24.55 -9.47
C GLU A 222 22.43 -23.12 -9.62
N GLN A 223 21.12 -22.95 -9.84
CA GLN A 223 20.49 -21.65 -10.02
C GLN A 223 19.89 -21.07 -8.74
N LYS A 224 20.12 -21.71 -7.59
CA LYS A 224 19.64 -21.29 -6.26
C LYS A 224 18.14 -20.95 -6.24
N ILE A 225 17.34 -21.78 -6.90
CA ILE A 225 15.89 -21.58 -7.04
C ILE A 225 15.24 -21.90 -5.70
N GLN A 226 14.37 -21.01 -5.22
CA GLN A 226 13.69 -21.19 -3.92
C GLN A 226 12.18 -21.35 -4.07
N ILE A 227 11.63 -21.06 -5.25
CA ILE A 227 10.18 -21.08 -5.52
C ILE A 227 9.90 -22.02 -6.69
N GLY A 228 9.00 -22.98 -6.44
CA GLY A 228 8.44 -23.87 -7.45
C GLY A 228 7.01 -23.48 -7.82
N MET A 229 6.64 -23.67 -9.07
CA MET A 229 5.31 -23.42 -9.59
C MET A 229 4.82 -24.68 -10.30
N ILE A 230 3.64 -25.18 -9.92
CA ILE A 230 3.06 -26.40 -10.49
C ILE A 230 1.89 -26.01 -11.38
N ALA A 231 2.04 -26.23 -12.69
CA ALA A 231 1.03 -26.06 -13.73
C ALA A 231 0.82 -27.38 -14.52
N ALA A 232 1.07 -28.51 -13.87
CA ALA A 232 0.91 -29.86 -14.41
C ALA A 232 -0.54 -30.36 -14.31
N SER A 233 -0.80 -31.53 -14.89
CA SER A 233 -2.10 -32.22 -14.74
C SER A 233 -2.31 -32.67 -13.28
N ALA A 234 -3.55 -33.02 -12.92
CA ALA A 234 -3.86 -33.45 -11.55
C ALA A 234 -3.05 -34.68 -11.13
N GLU A 235 -2.79 -35.59 -12.07
CA GLU A 235 -2.05 -36.84 -11.86
C GLU A 235 -0.57 -36.58 -11.59
N ALA A 236 0.01 -35.58 -12.25
CA ALA A 236 1.43 -35.23 -12.12
C ALA A 236 1.72 -34.17 -11.03
N ALA A 237 0.69 -33.58 -10.43
CA ALA A 237 0.84 -32.46 -9.50
C ALA A 237 1.57 -32.86 -8.21
N GLN A 238 1.21 -34.00 -7.60
CA GLN A 238 1.84 -34.46 -6.36
C GLN A 238 3.30 -34.87 -6.60
N GLU A 239 3.56 -35.64 -7.65
CA GLU A 239 4.93 -36.02 -8.03
C GLU A 239 5.81 -34.79 -8.30
N SER A 240 5.26 -33.77 -8.97
CA SER A 240 5.93 -32.49 -9.18
C SER A 240 6.25 -31.77 -7.87
N ALA A 241 5.33 -31.79 -6.91
CA ALA A 241 5.55 -31.20 -5.59
C ALA A 241 6.67 -31.93 -4.84
N ASP A 242 6.65 -33.25 -4.84
CA ASP A 242 7.65 -34.08 -4.17
C ASP A 242 9.05 -33.86 -4.76
N LEU A 243 9.17 -33.81 -6.08
CA LEU A 243 10.44 -33.51 -6.76
C LEU A 243 10.96 -32.10 -6.43
N LEU A 244 10.08 -31.10 -6.36
CA LEU A 244 10.45 -29.74 -5.95
C LEU A 244 10.94 -29.70 -4.50
N VAL A 245 10.24 -30.39 -3.59
CA VAL A 245 10.61 -30.50 -2.17
C VAL A 245 11.99 -31.15 -2.02
N ILE A 246 12.21 -32.30 -2.66
CA ILE A 246 13.50 -33.02 -2.66
C ILE A 246 14.62 -32.16 -3.23
N SER A 247 14.30 -31.31 -4.23
CA SER A 247 15.27 -30.40 -4.84
C SER A 247 15.60 -29.18 -3.98
N GLY A 248 14.99 -29.01 -2.80
CA GLY A 248 15.32 -27.93 -1.85
C GLY A 248 14.48 -26.66 -2.01
N ILE A 249 13.34 -26.73 -2.70
CA ILE A 249 12.41 -25.60 -2.83
C ILE A 249 11.78 -25.28 -1.47
N LYS A 250 11.68 -23.97 -1.16
CA LYS A 250 11.15 -23.47 0.11
C LYS A 250 9.70 -23.00 0.01
N GLY A 251 9.22 -22.73 -1.20
CA GLY A 251 7.84 -22.31 -1.45
C GLY A 251 7.28 -22.88 -2.75
N ILE A 252 6.04 -23.35 -2.72
CA ILE A 252 5.34 -23.92 -3.87
C ILE A 252 4.06 -23.13 -4.14
N LEU A 253 3.91 -22.70 -5.39
CA LEU A 253 2.67 -22.14 -5.94
C LEU A 253 1.99 -23.22 -6.78
N ASN A 254 0.88 -23.75 -6.29
CA ASN A 254 0.16 -24.82 -6.98
C ASN A 254 -1.03 -24.24 -7.75
N PHE A 255 -0.97 -24.34 -9.07
CA PHE A 255 -2.01 -23.95 -10.02
C PHE A 255 -2.67 -25.17 -10.70
N SER A 256 -2.34 -26.38 -10.25
CA SER A 256 -3.05 -27.57 -10.69
C SER A 256 -4.46 -27.61 -10.09
N SER A 257 -5.34 -28.46 -10.64
CA SER A 257 -6.71 -28.62 -10.17
C SER A 257 -6.83 -29.48 -8.90
N THR A 258 -5.72 -29.96 -8.35
CA THR A 258 -5.69 -30.77 -7.13
C THR A 258 -4.86 -30.09 -6.05
N ARG A 259 -5.16 -30.37 -4.79
CA ARG A 259 -4.31 -29.91 -3.68
C ARG A 259 -3.15 -30.88 -3.53
N VAL A 260 -1.94 -30.35 -3.46
CA VAL A 260 -0.73 -31.13 -3.16
C VAL A 260 -0.43 -31.09 -1.67
N VAL A 261 0.16 -32.15 -1.16
CA VAL A 261 0.66 -32.24 0.21
C VAL A 261 2.15 -31.97 0.21
N VAL A 262 2.62 -31.08 1.09
CA VAL A 262 4.03 -30.75 1.26
C VAL A 262 4.40 -30.73 2.74
N PRO A 263 5.67 -30.96 3.11
CA PRO A 263 6.12 -30.82 4.49
C PRO A 263 5.90 -29.41 5.06
N SER A 264 5.77 -29.30 6.39
CA SER A 264 5.47 -28.04 7.09
C SER A 264 6.51 -26.92 6.89
N TYR A 265 7.75 -27.28 6.54
CA TYR A 265 8.81 -26.31 6.25
C TYR A 265 8.72 -25.70 4.84
N VAL A 266 7.87 -26.22 3.96
CA VAL A 266 7.63 -25.68 2.62
C VAL A 266 6.33 -24.89 2.62
N LYS A 267 6.41 -23.60 2.24
CA LYS A 267 5.22 -22.74 2.15
C LYS A 267 4.43 -23.07 0.89
N LEU A 268 3.24 -23.67 1.05
CA LEU A 268 2.31 -23.94 -0.05
C LEU A 268 1.26 -22.83 -0.17
N LYS A 269 1.03 -22.33 -1.38
CA LYS A 269 -0.15 -21.52 -1.73
C LYS A 269 -0.85 -22.11 -2.94
N ASN A 270 -2.18 -22.09 -2.92
CA ASN A 270 -3.04 -22.46 -4.05
C ASN A 270 -3.78 -21.18 -4.49
N PRO A 271 -3.21 -20.37 -5.39
CA PRO A 271 -3.82 -19.10 -5.77
C PRO A 271 -5.03 -19.34 -6.68
N ASP A 272 -6.18 -18.76 -6.33
CA ASP A 272 -7.36 -18.73 -7.19
C ASP A 272 -7.23 -17.59 -8.21
N PHE A 273 -6.96 -17.93 -9.47
CA PHE A 273 -6.66 -16.95 -10.52
C PHE A 273 -7.86 -16.04 -10.86
N THR A 274 -9.09 -16.46 -10.54
CA THR A 274 -10.31 -15.66 -10.73
C THR A 274 -10.39 -14.46 -9.82
N SER A 275 -9.76 -14.50 -8.63
CA SER A 275 -9.90 -13.44 -7.62
C SER A 275 -8.83 -12.35 -7.67
N GLN A 276 -7.72 -12.57 -8.37
CA GLN A 276 -6.57 -11.64 -8.37
C GLN A 276 -6.37 -10.90 -9.70
N LEU A 277 -7.01 -11.34 -10.79
CA LEU A 277 -7.00 -10.62 -12.07
C LEU A 277 -7.98 -9.43 -12.10
N GLU A 278 -8.97 -9.37 -11.21
CA GLU A 278 -9.86 -8.20 -11.06
C GLU A 278 -9.18 -6.98 -10.42
N VAL A 279 -7.97 -7.12 -9.86
CA VAL A 279 -7.29 -6.05 -9.11
C VAL A 279 -6.14 -5.40 -9.90
N MET A 280 -5.93 -5.78 -11.17
CA MET A 280 -5.06 -4.99 -12.06
C MET A 280 -5.87 -3.86 -12.68
N PRO A 281 -5.40 -2.60 -12.67
CA PRO A 281 -6.10 -1.52 -13.32
C PRO A 281 -6.20 -1.85 -14.81
N GLN A 282 -7.42 -1.98 -15.31
CA GLN A 282 -7.67 -1.96 -16.74
C GLN A 282 -7.01 -0.69 -17.26
N SER A 283 -6.04 -0.84 -18.15
CA SER A 283 -5.53 0.30 -18.91
C SER A 283 -6.65 0.76 -19.80
N ASP A 284 -7.32 1.84 -19.42
CA ASP A 284 -8.26 2.55 -20.26
C ASP A 284 -7.55 2.86 -21.60
N SER A 285 -8.12 2.31 -22.67
CA SER A 285 -7.81 2.58 -24.07
C SER A 285 -8.09 4.03 -24.45
#